data_AF-A0A661B071-F1
#
_entry.id   AF-A0A661B071-F1
#
_cell.length_a   1.000
_cell.length_b   1.000
_cell.length_c   1.000
_cell.angle_alpha   90.00
_cell.angle_beta   90.00
_cell.angle_gamma   90.00
#
_symmetry.space_group_name_H-M   'P 1'
#
loop_
_entity.id
_entity.type
_entity.pdbx_description
1 polymer ?
#
loop_
_entity_poly.entity_id
_entity_poly.type
_entity_poly.pdbx_seq_one_letter_code
_entity_poly.pdbx_strand_id
1 'polypeptide(L)'
;MSNGLKKKQGAQPKKWGTGIFIWILLFAAALFLAQILSSKHSLKEQLTYTEFLQRVEAGRIADCKFKGRKVTGHFKIPDKIPLGSKSGKSIVYEEFTLVIPFDDPELPKLLA
;
A
#
# COMPACT_ATOMS: atom_id res chain seq x y z
N MET A 1 21.11 68.54 38.36
CA MET A 1 20.91 68.06 36.97
C MET A 1 21.36 66.60 36.89
N SER A 2 20.68 65.87 36.00
CA SER A 2 20.53 64.41 35.90
C SER A 2 21.81 63.62 35.58
N ASN A 3 21.93 62.37 36.05
CA ASN A 3 21.66 61.19 35.20
C ASN A 3 22.04 59.85 35.88
N GLY A 4 21.01 59.04 36.12
CA GLY A 4 21.14 57.64 36.52
C GLY A 4 21.34 56.73 35.32
N LEU A 5 22.41 55.93 35.33
CA LEU A 5 22.68 54.89 34.35
C LEU A 5 21.82 53.65 34.66
N LYS A 6 20.64 53.54 34.03
CA LYS A 6 19.92 52.25 33.95
C LYS A 6 20.49 51.42 32.80
N LYS A 7 21.28 50.40 33.11
CA LYS A 7 21.58 49.29 32.18
C LYS A 7 20.27 48.58 31.83
N LYS A 8 19.83 48.70 30.58
CA LYS A 8 18.75 47.87 30.01
C LYS A 8 19.30 46.45 29.83
N GLN A 9 18.88 45.52 30.67
CA GLN A 9 19.08 44.09 30.46
C GLN A 9 18.25 43.68 29.24
N GLY A 10 18.93 43.25 28.17
CA GLY A 10 18.29 42.73 26.97
C GLY A 10 17.52 41.44 27.29
N ALA A 11 16.22 41.46 27.07
CA ALA A 11 15.37 40.28 27.20
C ALA A 11 15.84 39.20 26.21
N GLN A 12 16.27 38.06 26.75
CA GLN A 12 16.58 36.88 25.96
C GLN A 12 15.30 36.42 25.22
N PRO A 13 15.32 36.22 23.89
CA PRO A 13 14.15 35.74 23.18
C PRO A 13 13.87 34.31 23.62
N LYS A 14 12.80 34.13 24.40
CA LYS A 14 12.33 32.83 24.86
C LYS A 14 12.04 32.00 23.61
N LYS A 15 12.76 30.89 23.43
CA LYS A 15 12.62 30.00 22.27
C LYS A 15 11.39 29.10 22.45
N TRP A 16 10.20 29.64 22.20
CA TRP A 16 8.95 28.87 22.20
C TRP A 16 8.78 28.01 20.93
N GLY A 17 9.67 28.15 19.94
CA GLY A 17 9.58 27.45 18.67
C GLY A 17 10.06 26.00 18.70
N THR A 18 10.96 25.61 19.61
CA THR A 18 11.59 24.27 19.55
C THR A 18 10.59 23.14 19.76
N GLY A 19 9.59 23.35 20.62
CA GLY A 19 8.53 22.37 20.87
C GLY A 19 7.68 22.10 19.63
N ILE A 20 7.27 23.16 18.93
CA ILE A 20 6.40 23.01 17.75
C ILE A 20 7.12 22.28 16.61
N PHE A 21 8.43 22.50 16.44
CA PHE A 21 9.22 21.80 15.43
C PHE A 21 9.30 20.29 15.68
N ILE A 22 9.39 19.87 16.95
CA ILE A 22 9.40 18.45 17.32
C ILE A 22 8.05 17.80 16.99
N TRP A 23 6.94 18.49 17.24
CA TRP A 23 5.61 18.01 16.87
C TRP A 23 5.41 17.93 15.36
N ILE A 24 5.89 18.92 14.61
CA ILE A 24 5.84 18.91 13.15
C ILE A 24 6.68 17.75 12.59
N LEU A 25 7.87 17.51 13.15
CA LEU A 25 8.74 16.42 12.74
C LEU A 25 8.09 15.05 13.03
N LEU A 26 7.50 14.88 14.21
CA LEU A 26 6.76 13.66 14.56
C LEU A 26 5.57 13.44 13.62
N PHE A 27 4.83 14.49 13.30
CA PHE A 27 3.69 14.41 12.38
C PHE A 27 4.14 14.04 10.96
N ALA A 28 5.22 14.66 10.47
CA ALA A 28 5.80 14.32 9.17
C ALA A 28 6.29 12.86 9.13
N ALA A 29 6.92 12.38 10.20
CA ALA A 29 7.32 10.98 10.32
C ALA A 29 6.12 10.04 10.30
N ALA A 30 5.05 10.36 11.04
CA ALA A 30 3.82 9.56 11.04
C ALA A 30 3.16 9.50 9.65
N LEU A 31 3.11 10.63 8.93
CA LEU A 31 2.61 10.67 7.55
C LEU A 31 3.49 9.84 6.60
N PHE A 32 4.82 9.91 6.76
CA PHE A 32 5.75 9.12 5.95
C PHE A 32 5.56 7.61 6.17
N LEU A 33 5.41 7.18 7.43
CA LEU A 33 5.09 5.78 7.75
C LEU A 33 3.73 5.37 7.17
N ALA A 34 2.71 6.22 7.26
CA ALA A 34 1.39 5.96 6.70
C ALA A 34 1.41 5.82 5.17
N GLN A 35 2.26 6.59 4.48
CA GLN A 35 2.47 6.46 3.04
C GLN A 35 3.15 5.14 2.68
N ILE A 36 4.18 4.72 3.42
CA ILE A 36 4.84 3.41 3.21
C ILE A 36 3.83 2.26 3.38
N LEU A 37 2.97 2.31 4.41
CA LEU A 37 1.94 1.30 4.61
C LEU A 37 0.85 1.35 3.53
N SER A 38 0.46 2.53 3.08
CA SER A 38 -0.61 2.71 2.08
C SER A 38 -0.18 2.46 0.64
N SER A 39 1.12 2.48 0.33
CA SER A 39 1.64 2.33 -1.03
C SER A 39 1.51 0.92 -1.62
N LYS A 40 0.81 0.00 -0.95
CA LYS A 40 0.39 -1.29 -1.52
C LYS A 40 -0.75 -1.13 -2.53
N HIS A 41 -0.64 -0.18 -3.45
CA HIS A 41 -1.45 -0.14 -4.66
C HIS A 41 -0.84 -1.11 -5.67
N SER A 42 -0.86 -2.40 -5.31
CA SER A 42 -0.57 -3.51 -6.21
C SER A 42 -1.54 -3.46 -7.38
N LEU A 43 -0.98 -3.52 -8.60
CA LEU A 43 -1.79 -3.70 -9.79
C LEU A 43 -2.47 -5.06 -9.68
N LYS A 44 -3.80 -5.04 -9.78
CA LYS A 44 -4.63 -6.25 -9.75
C LYS A 44 -4.85 -6.74 -11.16
N GLU A 45 -4.50 -7.99 -11.41
CA GLU A 45 -4.87 -8.67 -12.65
C GLU A 45 -6.36 -9.03 -12.59
N GLN A 46 -7.10 -8.69 -13.63
CA GLN A 46 -8.50 -9.10 -13.76
C GLN A 46 -8.55 -10.49 -14.41
N LEU A 47 -8.94 -11.50 -13.64
CA LEU A 47 -9.03 -12.88 -14.13
C LEU A 47 -10.45 -13.28 -14.48
N THR A 48 -10.56 -14.18 -15.44
CA THR A 48 -11.75 -15.00 -15.65
C THR A 48 -11.79 -16.17 -14.68
N TYR A 49 -12.96 -16.79 -14.53
CA TYR A 49 -13.14 -17.95 -13.66
C TYR A 49 -12.27 -19.15 -14.09
N THR A 50 -12.20 -19.40 -15.40
CA THR A 50 -11.41 -20.52 -15.95
C THR A 50 -9.91 -20.33 -15.73
N GLU A 51 -9.40 -19.12 -15.95
CA GLU A 51 -7.98 -18.81 -15.68
C GLU A 51 -7.66 -18.93 -14.20
N PHE A 52 -8.58 -18.51 -13.34
CA PHE A 52 -8.43 -18.69 -11.89
C PHE A 52 -8.30 -20.18 -11.53
N LEU A 53 -9.21 -21.04 -12.00
CA LEU A 53 -9.15 -22.49 -11.73
C LEU A 53 -7.84 -23.11 -12.23
N GLN A 54 -7.41 -22.79 -13.45
CA GLN A 54 -6.12 -23.28 -13.97
C GLN A 54 -4.95 -22.88 -13.09
N ARG A 55 -4.96 -21.65 -12.54
CA ARG A 55 -3.91 -21.15 -11.65
C ARG A 55 -3.97 -21.77 -10.25
N VAL A 56 -5.17 -22.13 -9.77
CA VAL A 56 -5.39 -22.89 -8.53
C VAL A 56 -4.83 -24.31 -8.68
N GLU A 57 -5.20 -25.01 -9.75
CA GLU A 57 -4.71 -26.37 -10.07
C GLU A 57 -3.18 -26.39 -10.25
N ALA A 58 -2.62 -25.35 -10.86
CA ALA A 58 -1.17 -25.17 -10.98
C ALA A 58 -0.47 -24.77 -9.66
N GLY A 59 -1.21 -24.60 -8.56
CA GLY A 59 -0.69 -24.26 -7.24
C GLY A 59 -0.10 -22.86 -7.12
N ARG A 60 -0.47 -21.93 -8.03
CA ARG A 60 0.12 -20.57 -8.13
C ARG A 60 -0.57 -19.51 -7.26
N ILE A 61 -1.67 -19.85 -6.59
CA ILE A 61 -2.39 -18.94 -5.69
C ILE A 61 -1.80 -19.05 -4.28
N ALA A 62 -1.43 -17.91 -3.67
CA ALA A 62 -0.88 -17.87 -2.32
C ALA A 62 -1.98 -17.76 -1.27
N ASP A 63 -2.89 -16.81 -1.46
CA ASP A 63 -4.08 -16.61 -0.63
C ASP A 63 -5.22 -16.05 -1.47
N CYS A 64 -6.44 -16.26 -0.99
CA CYS A 64 -7.64 -15.71 -1.59
C CYS A 64 -8.62 -15.26 -0.50
N LYS A 65 -9.38 -14.23 -0.82
CA LYS A 65 -10.44 -13.65 0.00
C LYS A 65 -11.71 -13.59 -0.81
N PHE A 66 -12.78 -14.16 -0.24
CA PHE A 66 -14.11 -14.17 -0.80
C PHE A 66 -14.92 -13.03 -0.19
N LYS A 67 -15.49 -12.17 -1.04
CA LYS A 67 -16.45 -11.14 -0.65
C LYS A 67 -17.70 -11.28 -1.53
N GLY A 68 -18.61 -12.16 -1.09
CA GLY A 68 -19.73 -12.61 -1.91
C GLY A 68 -19.22 -13.31 -3.17
N ARG A 69 -19.62 -12.82 -4.35
CA ARG A 69 -19.16 -13.34 -5.65
C ARG A 69 -17.81 -12.76 -6.10
N LYS A 70 -17.28 -11.75 -5.42
CA LYS A 70 -15.98 -11.17 -5.77
C LYS A 70 -14.87 -11.90 -5.02
N VAL A 71 -13.84 -12.31 -5.75
CA VAL A 71 -12.64 -12.93 -5.18
C VAL A 71 -11.47 -12.01 -5.44
N THR A 72 -10.64 -11.83 -4.42
CA THR A 72 -9.36 -11.14 -4.52
C THR A 72 -8.29 -11.95 -3.83
N GLY A 73 -7.07 -12.00 -4.36
CA GLY A 73 -6.00 -12.75 -3.73
C GLY A 73 -4.63 -12.37 -4.26
N HIS A 74 -3.62 -13.10 -3.82
CA HIS A 74 -2.22 -12.91 -4.24
C HIS A 74 -1.69 -14.15 -4.95
N PHE A 75 -0.79 -13.94 -5.89
CA PHE A 75 -0.03 -15.02 -6.50
C PHE A 75 1.18 -15.39 -5.64
N LYS A 76 1.56 -16.68 -5.63
CA LYS A 76 2.83 -17.13 -5.05
C LYS A 76 4.03 -16.59 -5.83
N ILE A 77 3.86 -16.46 -7.15
CA ILE A 77 4.86 -15.92 -8.07
C ILE A 77 4.16 -14.82 -8.86
N PRO A 78 4.68 -13.57 -8.86
CA PRO A 78 4.07 -12.47 -9.59
C PRO A 78 3.93 -12.79 -11.09
N ASP A 79 2.74 -12.54 -11.64
CA ASP A 79 2.47 -12.78 -13.06
C ASP A 79 3.07 -11.64 -13.89
N LYS A 80 3.69 -11.97 -15.03
CA LYS A 80 4.41 -11.00 -15.87
C LYS A 80 3.85 -11.00 -17.27
N ILE A 81 3.06 -9.96 -17.60
CA ILE A 81 2.44 -9.82 -18.91
C ILE A 81 3.25 -8.84 -19.76
N PRO A 82 3.81 -9.26 -20.91
CA PRO A 82 4.58 -8.38 -21.79
C PRO A 82 3.67 -7.34 -22.46
N LEU A 83 4.04 -6.06 -22.33
CA LEU A 83 3.39 -4.93 -23.00
C LEU A 83 3.92 -4.80 -24.43
N GLY A 84 3.36 -5.61 -25.32
CA GLY A 84 3.65 -5.57 -26.75
C GLY A 84 4.94 -6.28 -27.15
N SER A 85 4.94 -6.84 -28.35
CA SER A 85 5.98 -7.74 -28.85
C SER A 85 7.37 -7.09 -29.01
N LYS A 86 7.48 -5.75 -29.02
CA LYS A 86 8.73 -5.02 -29.32
C LYS A 86 9.30 -4.20 -28.16
N SER A 87 8.57 -3.98 -27.06
CA SER A 87 8.98 -2.98 -26.06
C SER A 87 9.86 -3.51 -24.93
N GLY A 88 9.98 -4.83 -24.74
CA GLY A 88 10.67 -5.43 -23.59
C GLY A 88 10.09 -5.06 -22.21
N LYS A 89 9.00 -4.28 -22.18
CA LYS A 89 8.31 -3.86 -20.95
C LYS A 89 7.31 -4.94 -20.56
N SER A 90 7.19 -5.21 -19.28
CA SER A 90 6.18 -6.12 -18.72
C SER A 90 5.45 -5.44 -17.56
N ILE A 91 4.17 -5.75 -17.42
CA ILE A 91 3.43 -5.44 -16.20
C ILE A 91 3.56 -6.64 -15.28
N VAL A 92 3.93 -6.36 -14.03
CA VAL A 92 3.99 -7.35 -12.98
C VAL A 92 2.71 -7.23 -12.13
N TYR A 93 1.98 -8.32 -12.01
CA TYR A 93 0.79 -8.44 -11.17
C TYR A 93 1.09 -9.33 -9.97
N GLU A 94 0.99 -8.76 -8.77
CA GLU A 94 1.15 -9.52 -7.52
C GLU A 94 -0.21 -9.99 -6.98
N GLU A 95 -1.27 -9.26 -7.33
CA GLU A 95 -2.63 -9.51 -6.89
C GLU A 95 -3.54 -9.79 -8.08
N PHE A 96 -4.64 -10.49 -7.80
CA PHE A 96 -5.71 -10.70 -8.76
C PHE A 96 -7.08 -10.37 -8.19
N THR A 97 -8.01 -10.14 -9.10
CA THR A 97 -9.44 -10.03 -8.81
C THR A 97 -10.25 -10.77 -9.86
N LEU A 98 -11.30 -11.44 -9.43
CA LEU A 98 -12.32 -12.00 -10.32
C LEU A 98 -13.72 -11.86 -9.74
N VAL A 99 -14.70 -12.12 -10.59
CA VAL A 99 -16.11 -12.26 -10.19
C VAL A 99 -16.55 -13.66 -10.59
N ILE A 100 -17.03 -14.42 -9.61
CA ILE A 100 -17.54 -15.77 -9.82
C ILE A 100 -18.92 -15.66 -10.49
N PRO A 101 -19.12 -16.31 -11.65
CA PRO A 101 -20.39 -16.23 -12.38
C PRO A 101 -21.53 -17.05 -11.75
N PHE A 102 -21.22 -18.15 -11.05
CA PHE A 102 -22.18 -19.07 -10.43
C PHE A 102 -21.62 -19.68 -9.15
N ASP A 103 -22.48 -20.17 -8.25
CA ASP A 103 -22.02 -20.77 -6.99
C ASP A 103 -21.41 -22.16 -7.25
N ASP A 104 -20.11 -22.32 -6.97
CA ASP A 104 -19.37 -23.58 -7.10
C ASP A 104 -19.02 -24.15 -5.70
N PRO A 105 -19.67 -25.25 -5.28
CA PRO A 105 -19.44 -25.86 -3.97
C PRO A 105 -18.10 -26.60 -3.84
N GLU A 106 -17.38 -26.85 -4.93
CA GLU A 106 -16.09 -27.53 -4.92
C GLU A 106 -14.91 -26.55 -4.78
N LEU A 107 -15.12 -25.28 -5.12
CA LEU A 107 -14.11 -24.22 -5.05
C LEU A 107 -13.36 -24.17 -3.70
N PRO A 108 -14.02 -24.25 -2.53
CA PRO A 108 -13.30 -24.20 -1.26
C PRO A 108 -12.36 -25.38 -1.04
N LYS A 109 -12.67 -26.54 -1.63
CA LYS A 109 -11.83 -27.75 -1.52
C LYS A 109 -10.53 -27.63 -2.31
N LEU A 110 -10.56 -26.90 -3.43
CA LEU A 110 -9.40 -26.66 -4.29
C LEU A 110 -8.41 -25.64 -3.69
N LEU A 111 -8.86 -24.89 -2.69
CA LEU A 111 -8.11 -23.80 -2.06
C LEU A 111 -7.63 -24.15 -0.64
N ALA A 112 -7.93 -25.37 -0.18
CA ALA A 112 -7.61 -25.88 1.15
C ALA A 112 -6.25 -26.57 1.21
#